data_AF-A0A0Q6JUM1-F1
#
_entry.id   AF-A0A0Q6JUM1-F1
#
_cell.length_a   1.000
_cell.length_b   1.000
_cell.length_c   1.000
_cell.angle_alpha   90.00
_cell.angle_beta   90.00
_cell.angle_gamma   90.00
#
_symmetry.space_group_name_H-M   'P 1'
#
loop_
_entity.id
_entity.type
_entity.pdbx_description
1 polymer ?
#
loop_
_entity_poly.entity_id
_entity_poly.type
_entity_poly.pdbx_seq_one_letter_code
_entity_poly.pdbx_strand_id
1 'polypeptide(L)'
;MFGLTFEKLFLVAIIAGFVLGPSRLPGYAHRLGRAVRSVRQFVDTTRSAAEDEMGVPLRRSQWETMDVRQYDPRRIVADALREPDSPSEQALAEAARVRPGQKYLITGPASHPRRMLIDSLPHNDPRRVAAQVDGEYRPAG
;
A
#
# COMPACT_ATOMS: atom_id res chain seq x y z
N MET A 1 -21.50 14.60 17.84
CA MET A 1 -21.32 13.20 18.28
C MET A 1 -22.69 12.54 18.33
N PHE A 2 -22.97 11.53 17.50
CA PHE A 2 -24.27 10.84 17.51
C PHE A 2 -24.45 10.17 18.88
N GLY A 3 -25.41 10.65 19.67
CA GLY A 3 -25.76 10.06 20.96
C GLY A 3 -26.52 8.75 20.79
N LEU A 4 -25.95 7.79 20.06
CA LEU A 4 -26.55 6.52 19.67
C LEU A 4 -26.25 5.48 20.76
N THR A 5 -27.11 5.44 21.77
CA THR A 5 -27.03 4.48 22.87
C THR A 5 -27.76 3.20 22.51
N PHE A 6 -27.45 2.11 23.23
CA PHE A 6 -28.13 0.82 23.04
C PHE A 6 -29.66 0.94 23.12
N GLU A 7 -30.15 1.73 24.07
CA GLU A 7 -31.57 2.05 24.22
C GLU A 7 -32.18 2.67 22.97
N LYS A 8 -31.50 3.65 22.35
CA LYS A 8 -31.98 4.32 21.14
C LYS A 8 -31.99 3.39 19.93
N LEU A 9 -30.97 2.53 19.80
CA LEU A 9 -30.95 1.49 18.79
C LEU A 9 -32.13 0.53 18.94
N PHE A 10 -32.43 0.12 20.17
CA PHE A 10 -33.58 -0.76 20.45
C PHE A 10 -34.90 -0.08 20.12
N LEU A 11 -35.08 1.18 20.52
CA LEU A 11 -36.27 1.97 20.18
C LEU A 11 -36.44 2.09 18.65
N VAL A 12 -35.37 2.39 17.93
CA VAL A 12 -35.39 2.46 16.46
C VAL A 12 -35.75 1.12 15.85
N ALA A 13 -35.24 0.01 16.38
CA ALA A 13 -35.56 -1.33 15.89
C ALA A 13 -37.06 -1.66 16.07
N ILE A 14 -37.64 -1.29 17.21
CA ILE A 14 -39.09 -1.45 17.45
C ILE A 14 -39.90 -0.62 16.45
N ILE A 15 -39.57 0.67 16.31
CA ILE A 15 -40.27 1.57 15.37
C ILE A 15 -40.16 1.05 13.95
N ALA A 16 -38.94 0.67 13.52
CA ALA A 16 -38.71 0.10 12.20
C ALA A 16 -39.51 -1.18 11.98
N GLY A 17 -39.60 -2.06 12.98
CA GLY A 17 -40.40 -3.27 12.91
C GLY A 17 -41.90 -3.01 12.83
N PHE A 18 -42.39 -1.96 13.48
CA PHE A 18 -43.78 -1.54 13.37
C PHE A 18 -44.10 -0.96 12.00
N VAL A 19 -43.24 -0.08 11.48
CA VAL A 19 -43.38 0.57 10.15
C VAL A 19 -43.31 -0.46 9.02
N LEU A 20 -42.36 -1.40 9.10
CA LEU A 20 -42.17 -2.44 8.07
C LEU A 20 -43.16 -3.60 8.21
N GLY A 21 -43.73 -3.77 9.40
CA GLY A 21 -44.62 -4.86 9.79
C GLY A 21 -43.84 -6.07 10.36
N PRO A 22 -44.22 -6.59 11.55
CA PRO A 22 -43.50 -7.68 12.22
C PRO A 22 -43.54 -9.00 11.43
N SER A 23 -44.57 -9.20 10.60
CA SER A 23 -44.69 -10.37 9.72
C SER A 23 -43.71 -10.35 8.54
N ARG A 24 -43.26 -9.16 8.10
CA ARG A 24 -42.36 -9.02 6.95
C ARG A 24 -40.88 -8.96 7.35
N LEU A 25 -40.58 -8.49 8.55
CA LEU A 25 -39.22 -8.43 9.11
C LEU A 25 -38.43 -9.75 8.98
N PRO A 26 -38.97 -10.92 9.39
CA PRO A 26 -38.27 -12.19 9.22
C PRO A 26 -37.95 -12.47 7.76
N GLY A 27 -38.89 -12.20 6.85
CA GLY A 27 -38.69 -12.39 5.41
C GLY A 27 -37.51 -11.57 4.86
N TYR A 28 -37.38 -10.31 5.28
CA TYR A 28 -36.25 -9.46 4.90
C TYR A 28 -34.94 -9.89 5.56
N ALA A 29 -34.97 -10.28 6.84
CA ALA A 29 -33.80 -10.80 7.55
C ALA A 29 -33.25 -12.06 6.87
N HIS A 30 -34.11 -12.95 6.40
CA HIS A 30 -33.71 -14.14 5.63
C HIS A 30 -33.08 -13.76 4.28
N ARG A 31 -33.59 -12.74 3.59
CA ARG A 31 -33.00 -12.25 2.32
C ARG A 31 -31.62 -11.64 2.56
N LEU A 32 -31.49 -10.81 3.59
CA LEU A 32 -30.22 -10.23 3.99
C LEU A 32 -29.22 -11.31 4.41
N GLY A 33 -29.63 -12.28 5.23
CA GLY A 33 -28.78 -13.38 5.65
C GLY A 33 -28.27 -14.21 4.47
N ARG A 34 -29.13 -14.49 3.49
CA ARG A 34 -28.72 -15.16 2.24
C ARG A 34 -27.72 -14.32 1.44
N ALA A 35 -27.97 -13.02 1.31
CA ALA A 35 -27.06 -12.10 0.61
C ALA A 35 -25.68 -12.02 1.30
N VAL A 36 -25.66 -11.91 2.63
CA VAL A 36 -24.42 -11.91 3.41
C VAL A 36 -23.66 -13.22 3.21
N ARG A 37 -24.37 -14.36 3.17
CA ARG A 37 -23.74 -15.66 2.94
C ARG A 37 -23.19 -15.81 1.53
N SER A 38 -23.89 -15.31 0.51
CA SER A 38 -23.39 -15.32 -0.87
C SER A 38 -22.17 -14.41 -1.03
N VAL A 39 -22.17 -13.22 -0.41
CA VAL A 39 -21.01 -12.33 -0.39
C VAL A 39 -19.83 -13.00 0.30
N ARG A 40 -20.06 -13.62 1.46
CA ARG A 40 -19.00 -14.37 2.17
C ARG A 40 -18.41 -15.48 1.31
N GLN A 41 -19.26 -16.27 0.66
CA GLN A 41 -18.83 -17.34 -0.24
C GLN A 41 -18.03 -16.79 -1.43
N PHE A 42 -18.48 -15.69 -2.03
CA PHE A 42 -17.78 -15.03 -3.13
C PHE A 42 -16.38 -14.53 -2.73
N VAL A 43 -16.27 -13.93 -1.54
CA VAL A 43 -14.99 -13.51 -0.97
C VAL A 43 -14.08 -14.72 -0.73
N ASP A 44 -14.62 -15.79 -0.14
CA ASP A 44 -13.86 -17.02 0.12
C ASP A 44 -13.37 -17.65 -1.20
N THR A 45 -14.21 -17.70 -2.25
CA THR A 45 -13.83 -18.23 -3.57
C THR A 45 -12.78 -17.38 -4.27
N THR A 46 -12.95 -16.05 -4.27
CA THR A 46 -11.97 -15.12 -4.87
C THR A 46 -10.63 -15.23 -4.16
N ARG A 47 -10.66 -15.38 -2.83
CA ARG A 47 -9.47 -15.58 -2.00
C ARG A 47 -8.77 -16.89 -2.34
N SER A 48 -9.50 -18.01 -2.47
CA SER A 48 -8.93 -19.29 -2.90
C SER A 48 -8.30 -19.21 -4.29
N ALA A 49 -8.97 -18.55 -5.25
CA ALA A 49 -8.41 -18.36 -6.59
C ALA A 49 -7.12 -17.51 -6.56
N ALA A 50 -7.09 -16.46 -5.75
CA ALA A 50 -5.90 -15.62 -5.58
C ALA A 50 -4.76 -16.37 -4.85
N GLU A 51 -5.08 -17.26 -3.91
CA GLU A 51 -4.12 -18.14 -3.24
C GLU A 51 -3.50 -19.15 -4.21
N ASP A 52 -4.30 -19.75 -5.09
CA ASP A 52 -3.84 -20.71 -6.10
C ASP A 52 -2.92 -20.05 -7.14
N GLU A 53 -3.19 -18.79 -7.49
CA GLU A 53 -2.44 -18.05 -8.52
C GLU A 53 -1.16 -17.37 -7.97
N MET A 54 -1.16 -16.99 -6.68
CA MET A 54 0.02 -16.41 -6.01
C MET A 54 0.88 -17.45 -5.27
N GLY A 55 0.44 -18.71 -5.16
CA GLY A 55 1.20 -19.81 -4.57
C GLY A 55 1.50 -19.67 -3.07
N VAL A 56 0.92 -18.68 -2.38
CA VAL A 56 1.08 -18.46 -0.94
C VAL A 56 -0.27 -18.68 -0.26
N PRO A 57 -0.39 -19.68 0.64
CA PRO A 57 -1.63 -19.95 1.34
C PRO A 57 -1.89 -18.81 2.32
N LEU A 58 -2.76 -17.86 1.94
CA LEU A 58 -3.27 -16.85 2.85
C LEU A 58 -4.12 -17.62 3.87
N ARG A 59 -3.58 -18.09 4.98
CA ARG A 59 -4.41 -18.76 6.00
C ARG A 59 -5.29 -17.72 6.70
N ARG A 60 -6.60 -17.99 6.86
CA ARG A 60 -7.53 -17.17 7.66
C ARG A 60 -6.96 -16.83 9.06
N SER A 61 -6.13 -17.71 9.62
CA SER A 61 -5.47 -17.55 10.92
C SER A 61 -4.24 -16.64 10.94
N GLN A 62 -3.72 -16.20 9.78
CA GLN A 62 -2.63 -15.21 9.68
C GLN A 62 -3.15 -13.77 9.53
N TRP A 63 -4.47 -13.58 9.38
CA TRP A 63 -5.10 -12.26 9.27
C TRP A 63 -5.76 -11.81 10.58
N GLU A 64 -6.06 -12.76 11.46
CA GLU A 64 -6.54 -12.50 12.84
C GLU A 64 -5.37 -12.23 13.80
N THR A 65 -4.17 -12.70 13.46
CA THR A 65 -2.92 -12.41 14.18
C THR A 65 -2.09 -11.28 13.54
N MET A 66 -2.42 -10.86 12.32
CA MET A 66 -1.88 -9.67 11.67
C MET A 66 -2.94 -8.58 11.68
N ASP A 67 -3.12 -8.02 12.88
CA ASP A 67 -4.01 -6.93 13.22
C ASP A 67 -4.00 -5.83 12.15
N VAL A 68 -5.12 -5.65 11.44
CA VAL A 68 -5.29 -4.60 10.42
C VAL A 68 -5.14 -3.19 11.01
N ARG A 69 -5.22 -3.03 12.34
CA ARG A 69 -4.92 -1.76 13.04
C ARG A 69 -3.43 -1.48 13.19
N GLN A 70 -2.57 -2.46 12.93
CA GLN A 70 -1.11 -2.28 12.91
C GLN A 70 -0.60 -1.79 11.55
N TYR A 71 -1.46 -1.72 10.53
CA TYR A 71 -1.20 -0.93 9.33
C TYR A 71 -1.68 0.51 9.54
N ASP A 72 -1.19 1.18 10.59
CA ASP A 72 -1.51 2.59 10.84
C ASP A 72 -0.73 3.42 9.81
N PRO A 73 -1.39 4.02 8.79
CA PRO A 73 -0.71 4.70 7.69
C PRO A 73 0.16 5.85 8.21
N ARG A 74 -0.16 6.41 9.39
CA ARG A 74 0.66 7.43 10.04
C ARG A 74 2.03 6.92 10.44
N ARG A 75 2.15 5.66 10.87
CA ARG A 75 3.45 5.05 11.18
C ARG A 75 4.24 4.78 9.90
N ILE A 76 3.59 4.30 8.84
CA ILE A 76 4.25 4.09 7.53
C ILE A 76 4.78 5.42 6.97
N VAL A 77 4.00 6.49 7.09
CA VAL A 77 4.42 7.83 6.67
C VAL A 77 5.48 8.41 7.62
N ALA A 78 5.33 8.25 8.94
CA ALA A 78 6.33 8.71 9.92
C ALA A 78 7.66 7.94 9.80
N ASP A 79 7.61 6.66 9.46
CA ASP A 79 8.78 5.83 9.17
C ASP A 79 9.37 6.22 7.81
N ALA A 80 8.56 6.56 6.79
CA ALA A 80 9.06 7.13 5.53
C ALA A 80 9.66 8.55 5.67
N LEU A 81 9.24 9.31 6.69
CA LEU A 81 9.83 10.60 7.05
C LEU A 81 11.07 10.46 7.95
N ARG A 82 11.25 9.31 8.62
CA ARG A 82 12.34 9.03 9.57
C ARG A 82 13.45 8.18 8.94
N GLU A 83 13.12 7.31 7.99
CA GLU A 83 14.07 6.59 7.16
C GLU A 83 14.66 7.58 6.15
N PRO A 84 15.98 7.82 6.17
CA PRO A 84 16.61 8.66 5.17
C PRO A 84 16.56 7.93 3.82
N ASP A 85 15.54 8.23 3.02
CA ASP A 85 15.42 8.05 1.57
C ASP A 85 16.31 6.91 1.05
N SER A 86 16.00 5.67 1.44
CA SER A 86 16.80 4.52 1.05
C SER A 86 16.69 4.36 -0.48
N PRO A 87 17.81 4.37 -1.22
CA PRO A 87 17.75 4.37 -2.67
C PRO A 87 17.06 3.11 -3.17
N SER A 88 16.09 3.27 -4.08
CA SER A 88 15.43 2.12 -4.72
C SER A 88 16.45 1.18 -5.38
N GLU A 89 16.17 -0.13 -5.44
CA GLU A 89 17.05 -1.10 -6.11
C GLU A 89 17.38 -0.70 -7.57
N GLN A 90 16.44 -0.03 -8.24
CA GLN A 90 16.63 0.54 -9.57
C GLN A 90 17.61 1.72 -9.57
N ALA A 91 17.62 2.55 -8.53
CA ALA A 91 18.59 3.62 -8.36
C ALA A 91 20.00 3.08 -8.14
N LEU A 92 20.16 2.04 -7.33
CA LEU A 92 21.42 1.33 -7.10
C LEU A 92 21.95 0.65 -8.37
N ALA A 93 21.08 -0.05 -9.11
CA ALA A 93 21.46 -0.71 -10.36
C ALA A 93 21.88 0.29 -11.46
N GLU A 94 21.23 1.45 -11.52
CA GLU A 94 21.61 2.51 -12.45
C GLU A 94 22.91 3.20 -12.02
N ALA A 95 23.12 3.42 -10.72
CA ALA A 95 24.37 3.95 -10.18
C ALA A 95 25.58 3.06 -10.54
N ALA A 96 25.42 1.74 -10.52
CA ALA A 96 26.47 0.80 -10.95
C ALA A 96 26.82 0.89 -12.45
N ARG A 97 25.95 1.47 -13.28
CA ARG A 97 26.20 1.70 -14.72
C ARG A 97 26.76 3.08 -15.03
N VAL A 98 26.67 4.02 -14.09
CA VAL A 98 27.22 5.38 -14.25
C VAL A 98 28.74 5.30 -14.21
N ARG A 99 29.39 5.92 -15.19
CA ARG A 99 30.85 6.03 -15.22
C ARG A 99 31.31 7.21 -14.35
N PRO A 100 32.46 7.11 -13.67
CA PRO A 100 33.01 8.23 -12.93
C PRO A 100 33.28 9.43 -13.88
N GLY A 101 32.93 10.64 -13.45
CA GLY A 101 33.01 11.86 -14.26
C GLY A 101 31.86 12.07 -15.27
N GLN A 102 30.85 11.19 -15.28
CA GLN A 102 29.66 11.37 -16.11
C GLN A 102 28.84 12.57 -15.62
N LYS A 103 28.56 13.54 -16.50
CA LYS A 103 27.79 14.76 -16.17
C LYS A 103 26.29 14.63 -16.37
N TYR A 104 25.86 13.70 -17.22
CA TYR A 104 24.47 13.54 -17.62
C TYR A 104 24.01 12.09 -17.54
N LEU A 105 22.81 11.89 -17.04
CA LEU A 105 22.07 10.64 -17.05
C LEU A 105 21.06 10.67 -18.20
N ILE A 106 20.96 9.59 -18.96
CA ILE A 106 19.97 9.46 -20.04
C ILE A 106 18.79 8.66 -19.47
N THR A 107 17.65 9.31 -19.31
CA THR A 107 16.40 8.72 -18.82
C THR A 107 15.34 8.75 -19.92
N GLY A 108 14.32 7.89 -19.83
CA GLY A 108 13.22 7.83 -20.79
C GLY A 108 13.35 6.72 -21.85
N PRO A 109 12.27 6.47 -22.62
CA PRO A 109 12.24 5.42 -23.63
C PRO A 109 13.17 5.74 -24.81
N ALA A 110 13.61 4.73 -25.55
CA ALA A 110 14.49 4.88 -26.72
C ALA A 110 13.95 5.89 -27.76
N SER A 111 12.64 6.05 -27.82
CA SER A 111 11.95 7.00 -28.69
C SER A 111 12.06 8.46 -28.23
N HIS A 112 12.26 8.72 -26.93
CA HIS A 112 12.33 10.06 -26.34
C HIS A 112 13.32 10.10 -25.16
N PRO A 113 14.64 10.10 -25.44
CA PRO A 113 15.65 10.21 -24.40
C PRO A 113 15.65 11.62 -23.82
N ARG A 114 15.52 11.73 -22.50
CA ARG A 114 15.74 12.94 -21.72
C ARG A 114 17.11 12.89 -21.06
N ARG A 115 17.83 14.00 -21.14
CA ARG A 115 19.12 14.17 -20.45
C ARG A 115 18.88 14.92 -19.15
N MET A 116 19.28 14.32 -18.04
CA MET A 116 19.20 14.91 -16.71
C MET A 116 20.62 15.11 -16.19
N LEU A 117 20.91 16.29 -15.63
CA LEU A 117 22.24 16.61 -15.10
C LEU A 117 22.43 15.89 -13.76
N ILE A 118 23.54 15.21 -13.54
CA ILE A 118 23.74 14.40 -12.33
C ILE A 118 23.78 15.27 -11.06
N ASP A 119 24.26 16.53 -11.17
CA ASP A 119 24.18 17.54 -10.11
C ASP A 119 22.77 18.10 -9.86
N SER A 120 21.73 17.60 -10.55
CA SER A 120 20.33 17.89 -10.24
C SER A 120 19.63 16.81 -9.41
N LEU A 121 20.25 15.63 -9.24
CA LEU A 121 19.74 14.54 -8.39
C LEU A 121 19.88 14.89 -6.89
N PRO A 122 19.14 14.27 -5.96
CA PRO A 122 19.36 14.48 -4.53
C PRO A 122 20.80 14.22 -4.09
N HIS A 123 21.25 14.89 -3.03
CA HIS A 123 22.64 14.81 -2.56
C HIS A 123 23.04 13.38 -2.13
N ASN A 124 22.09 12.60 -1.64
CA ASN A 124 22.29 11.21 -1.20
C ASN A 124 21.98 10.18 -2.29
N ASP A 125 21.76 10.60 -3.55
CA ASP A 125 21.46 9.67 -4.64
C ASP A 125 22.73 8.87 -5.02
N PRO A 126 22.68 7.52 -5.04
CA PRO A 126 23.84 6.68 -5.35
C PRO A 126 24.41 6.95 -6.74
N ARG A 127 23.61 7.45 -7.70
CA ARG A 127 24.06 7.77 -9.07
C ARG A 127 24.96 9.00 -9.08
N ARG A 128 24.70 9.95 -8.18
CA ARG A 128 25.54 11.14 -7.98
C ARG A 128 26.84 10.75 -7.29
N VAL A 129 26.76 9.93 -6.24
CA VAL A 129 27.94 9.43 -5.54
C VAL A 129 28.85 8.67 -6.52
N ALA A 130 28.30 7.76 -7.33
CA ALA A 130 29.06 7.01 -8.33
C ALA A 130 29.75 7.89 -9.39
N ALA A 131 29.12 9.00 -9.79
CA ALA A 131 29.72 9.94 -10.73
C ALA A 131 30.85 10.80 -10.13
N GLN A 132 30.84 11.06 -8.82
CA GLN A 132 31.79 11.91 -8.11
C GLN A 132 33.11 11.21 -7.72
N VAL A 133 33.17 9.88 -7.79
CA VAL A 133 34.29 9.07 -7.27
C VAL A 133 35.69 9.42 -7.85
N ASP A 134 35.81 10.14 -8.97
CA ASP A 134 37.10 10.58 -9.53
C ASP A 134 37.37 12.10 -9.50
N GLY A 135 36.64 12.87 -8.67
CA GLY A 135 36.85 14.32 -8.57
C GLY A 135 38.02 14.77 -7.67
N GLU A 136 38.51 13.91 -6.78
CA GLU A 136 39.41 14.32 -5.69
C GLU A 136 40.55 13.32 -5.44
N TYR A 137 41.43 13.17 -6.45
CA TYR A 137 42.81 12.75 -6.21
C TYR A 137 43.76 13.76 -6.87
N ARG A 138 44.00 14.87 -6.16
CA ARG A 138 45.17 15.73 -6.41
C ARG A 138 46.24 15.30 -5.41
N PRO A 139 47.32 14.62 -5.81
CA PRO A 139 48.44 14.39 -4.91
C PRO A 139 49.14 15.73 -4.69
N ALA A 140 48.98 16.30 -3.49
CA ALA A 140 49.82 17.40 -3.05
C ALA A 140 51.16 16.80 -2.61
N GLY A 141 52.18 17.04 -3.42
CA GLY A 141 53.58 16.97 -3.00
C GLY A 141 53.98 18.21 -2.20
#